data_AF-A0A4R0QXB6-F1
#
_entry.id   AF-A0A4R0QXB6-F1
#
_cell.length_a   1.000
_cell.length_b   1.000
_cell.length_c   1.000
_cell.angle_alpha   90.00
_cell.angle_beta   90.00
_cell.angle_gamma   90.00
#
_symmetry.space_group_name_H-M   'P 1'
#
loop_
_entity.id
_entity.type
_entity.pdbx_description
1 polymer ?
#
loop_
_entity_poly.entity_id
_entity_poly.type
_entity_poly.pdbx_seq_one_letter_code
_entity_poly.pdbx_strand_id
1 'polypeptide(L)'
;MSQRSDPLLPSAAQLQGTLVDFALAELIRQHRESFQPLWTVDSWAKLLIWLALNCGLSGERDALEQFAEALGSRLTSRLRRLFFERDLTDLELQVLADPAEQQVLVLSLAPQDPAVLSPDRLEQALKRVGLESRVTSDQTRWQTLDAVVAIPWS
;
A
#
# COMPACT_ATOMS: atom_id res chain seq x y z
N MET A 1 42.54 19.35 -8.23
CA MET A 1 42.44 17.94 -7.77
C MET A 1 41.11 17.80 -7.05
N SER A 2 40.05 17.35 -7.74
CA SER A 2 38.76 17.06 -7.10
C SER A 2 38.85 15.70 -6.42
N GLN A 3 38.73 15.68 -5.10
CA GLN A 3 38.48 14.44 -4.35
C GLN A 3 37.11 13.91 -4.78
N ARG A 4 37.10 12.76 -5.47
CA ARG A 4 35.93 11.90 -5.55
C ARG A 4 35.74 11.32 -4.15
N SER A 5 34.69 11.76 -3.45
CA SER A 5 34.23 11.07 -2.25
C SER A 5 33.69 9.71 -2.70
N ASP A 6 34.38 8.63 -2.35
CA ASP A 6 33.82 7.29 -2.50
C ASP A 6 32.54 7.18 -1.65
N PRO A 7 31.44 6.62 -2.19
CA PRO A 7 30.24 6.43 -1.39
C PRO A 7 30.55 5.49 -0.23
N LEU A 8 30.36 5.98 1.00
CA LEU A 8 30.52 5.19 2.22
C LEU A 8 29.64 3.93 2.14
N LEU A 9 30.27 2.75 2.19
CA LEU A 9 29.56 1.48 2.22
C LEU A 9 28.67 1.41 3.48
N PRO A 10 27.46 0.83 3.38
CA PRO A 10 26.56 0.69 4.52
C PRO A 10 27.16 -0.25 5.59
N SER A 11 26.92 0.07 6.86
CA SER A 11 27.26 -0.82 7.98
C SER A 11 26.46 -2.13 7.94
N ALA A 12 26.95 -3.17 8.61
CA ALA A 12 26.26 -4.46 8.71
C ALA A 12 24.83 -4.33 9.26
N ALA A 13 24.63 -3.51 10.29
CA ALA A 13 23.31 -3.27 10.87
C ALA A 13 22.35 -2.58 9.89
N GLN A 14 22.85 -1.62 9.09
CA GLN A 14 22.04 -0.99 8.04
C GLN A 14 21.65 -2.00 6.97
N LEU A 15 22.59 -2.83 6.51
CA LEU A 15 22.32 -3.88 5.52
C LEU A 15 21.28 -4.89 6.02
N GLN A 16 21.39 -5.33 7.27
CA GLN A 16 20.42 -6.23 7.90
C GLN A 16 19.03 -5.59 8.01
N GLY A 17 18.96 -4.34 8.46
CA GLY A 17 17.70 -3.59 8.52
C GLY A 17 17.03 -3.45 7.15
N THR A 18 17.80 -3.07 6.12
CA THR A 18 17.30 -2.97 4.75
C THR A 18 16.81 -4.32 4.21
N LEU A 19 17.53 -5.42 4.48
CA LEU A 19 17.11 -6.76 4.06
C LEU A 19 15.78 -7.16 4.71
N VAL A 20 15.63 -6.96 6.02
CA VAL A 20 14.37 -7.28 6.74
C VAL A 20 13.23 -6.41 6.22
N ASP A 21 13.48 -5.12 6.00
CA ASP A 21 12.50 -4.20 5.43
C ASP A 21 12.01 -4.63 4.05
N PHE A 22 12.94 -5.04 3.18
CA PHE A 22 12.63 -5.56 1.85
C PHE A 22 11.81 -6.84 1.94
N ALA A 23 12.26 -7.82 2.73
CA ALA A 23 11.59 -9.11 2.87
C ALA A 23 10.14 -8.95 3.36
N LEU A 24 9.93 -8.07 4.35
CA LEU A 24 8.61 -7.81 4.91
C LEU A 24 7.69 -7.07 3.92
N ALA A 25 8.23 -6.13 3.14
CA ALA A 25 7.47 -5.46 2.08
C ALA A 25 7.03 -6.45 0.99
N GLU A 26 7.93 -7.32 0.54
CA GLU A 26 7.61 -8.36 -0.44
C GLU A 26 6.59 -9.38 0.09
N LEU A 27 6.71 -9.80 1.35
CA LEU A 27 5.75 -10.68 1.99
C LEU A 27 4.32 -10.11 1.93
N ILE A 28 4.17 -8.82 2.24
CA ILE A 28 2.87 -8.14 2.14
C ILE A 28 2.39 -8.09 0.70
N ARG A 29 3.24 -7.70 -0.26
CA ARG A 29 2.88 -7.61 -1.68
C ARG A 29 2.37 -8.94 -2.23
N GLN A 30 3.00 -10.04 -1.83
CA GLN A 30 2.64 -11.39 -2.28
C GLN A 30 1.32 -11.89 -1.68
N HIS A 31 1.02 -11.54 -0.43
CA HIS A 31 -0.15 -12.11 0.28
C HIS A 31 -1.36 -11.18 0.37
N ARG A 32 -1.23 -9.88 0.10
CA ARG A 32 -2.32 -8.90 0.28
C ARG A 32 -3.62 -9.20 -0.46
N GLU A 33 -3.58 -10.02 -1.51
CA GLU A 33 -4.77 -10.42 -2.27
C GLU A 33 -5.45 -11.69 -1.72
N SER A 34 -4.80 -12.40 -0.80
CA SER A 34 -5.32 -13.63 -0.18
C SER A 34 -6.37 -13.36 0.92
N PHE A 35 -6.43 -12.13 1.45
CA PHE A 35 -7.27 -11.78 2.58
C PHE A 35 -8.56 -11.08 2.13
N GLN A 36 -9.60 -11.87 1.87
CA GLN A 36 -10.91 -11.36 1.47
C GLN A 36 -11.75 -10.90 2.69
N PRO A 37 -12.62 -9.89 2.55
CA PRO A 37 -12.84 -9.09 1.34
C PRO A 37 -11.76 -8.01 1.18
N LEU A 38 -11.23 -7.85 -0.04
CA LEU A 38 -10.22 -6.82 -0.34
C LEU A 38 -10.69 -5.40 0.05
N TRP A 39 -9.72 -4.53 0.30
CA TRP A 39 -9.94 -3.10 0.56
C TRP A 39 -10.75 -2.83 1.83
N THR A 40 -10.58 -3.67 2.85
CA THR A 40 -11.29 -3.54 4.14
C THR A 40 -10.35 -3.57 5.33
N VAL A 41 -10.78 -2.96 6.43
CA VAL A 41 -10.08 -3.07 7.72
C VAL A 41 -9.95 -4.53 8.14
N ASP A 42 -10.94 -5.37 7.83
CA ASP A 42 -10.93 -6.81 8.10
C ASP A 42 -9.82 -7.56 7.33
N SER A 43 -9.61 -7.25 6.04
CA SER A 43 -8.50 -7.83 5.27
C SER A 43 -7.13 -7.49 5.84
N TRP A 44 -6.96 -6.27 6.36
CA TRP A 44 -5.75 -5.85 7.06
C TRP A 44 -5.58 -6.59 8.40
N ALA A 45 -6.64 -6.70 9.19
CA ALA A 45 -6.60 -7.44 10.45
C ALA A 45 -6.25 -8.91 10.23
N LYS A 46 -6.79 -9.55 9.19
CA LYS A 46 -6.46 -10.93 8.81
C LYS A 46 -4.99 -11.11 8.46
N LEU A 47 -4.38 -10.16 7.73
CA LEU A 47 -2.93 -10.16 7.48
C LEU A 47 -2.15 -10.10 8.80
N LEU A 48 -2.51 -9.17 9.70
CA LEU A 48 -1.80 -9.03 10.98
C LEU A 48 -1.91 -10.27 11.85
N ILE A 49 -3.10 -10.88 11.93
CA ILE A 49 -3.31 -12.16 12.62
C ILE A 49 -2.44 -13.24 11.98
N TRP A 50 -2.45 -13.34 10.66
CA TRP A 50 -1.62 -14.32 9.95
C TRP A 50 -0.12 -14.12 10.24
N LEU A 51 0.37 -12.89 10.23
CA LEU A 51 1.76 -12.58 10.59
C LEU A 51 2.07 -13.00 12.03
N ALA A 52 1.21 -12.65 12.99
CA ALA A 52 1.39 -13.00 14.40
C ALA A 52 1.50 -14.52 14.61
N LEU A 53 0.59 -15.28 13.97
CA LEU A 53 0.59 -16.74 14.02
C LEU A 53 1.88 -17.34 13.43
N ASN A 54 2.37 -16.79 12.31
CA ASN A 54 3.63 -17.24 11.70
C ASN A 54 4.88 -16.82 12.49
N CYS A 55 4.76 -15.82 13.38
CA CYS A 55 5.77 -15.48 14.37
C CYS A 55 5.70 -16.36 15.64
N GLY A 56 4.75 -17.31 15.72
CA GLY A 56 4.63 -18.27 16.81
C GLY A 56 3.70 -17.83 17.95
N LEU A 57 2.95 -16.74 17.78
CA LEU A 57 1.95 -16.31 18.76
C LEU A 57 0.64 -17.08 18.58
N SER A 58 -0.19 -17.11 19.64
CA SER A 58 -1.56 -17.63 19.55
C SER A 58 -2.49 -16.61 18.87
N GLY A 59 -3.68 -17.07 18.45
CA GLY A 59 -4.74 -16.20 17.92
C GLY A 59 -5.57 -15.52 19.01
N GLU A 60 -5.14 -15.61 20.27
CA GLU A 60 -5.83 -14.98 21.40
C GLU A 60 -5.58 -13.48 21.40
N ARG A 61 -6.56 -12.73 21.91
CA ARG A 61 -6.55 -11.26 21.89
C ARG A 61 -5.27 -10.68 22.49
N ASP A 62 -4.87 -11.14 23.67
CA ASP A 62 -3.71 -10.60 24.39
C ASP A 62 -2.41 -10.81 23.60
N ALA A 63 -2.27 -11.96 22.93
CA ALA A 63 -1.12 -12.25 22.08
C ALA A 63 -1.09 -11.34 20.83
N LEU A 64 -2.25 -11.11 20.21
CA LEU A 64 -2.37 -10.21 19.06
C LEU A 64 -2.11 -8.74 19.43
N GLU A 65 -2.57 -8.30 20.60
CA GLU A 65 -2.29 -6.97 21.13
C GLU A 65 -0.79 -6.80 21.42
N GLN A 66 -0.14 -7.82 22.02
CA GLN A 66 1.31 -7.85 22.22
C GLN A 66 2.08 -7.79 20.89
N PHE A 67 1.64 -8.50 19.87
CA PHE A 67 2.25 -8.44 18.54
C PHE A 67 2.16 -7.04 17.93
N ALA A 68 0.99 -6.41 18.01
CA ALA A 68 0.79 -5.06 17.51
C ALA A 68 1.66 -4.03 18.24
N GLU A 69 1.81 -4.17 19.56
CA GLU A 69 2.71 -3.34 20.37
C GLU A 69 4.18 -3.53 19.94
N ALA A 70 4.61 -4.79 19.74
CA ALA A 70 5.97 -5.11 19.33
C ALA A 70 6.34 -4.58 17.94
N LEU A 71 5.39 -4.55 16.98
CA LEU A 71 5.60 -3.90 15.69
C LEU A 71 5.78 -2.38 15.85
N GLY A 72 5.07 -1.77 16.79
CA GLY A 72 5.05 -0.33 17.00
C GLY A 72 4.36 0.43 15.87
N SER A 73 4.02 1.70 16.14
CA SER A 73 3.23 2.54 15.23
C SER A 73 3.90 2.76 13.88
N ARG A 74 5.22 3.03 13.87
CA ARG A 74 5.97 3.35 12.65
C ARG A 74 5.93 2.21 11.63
N LEU A 75 6.24 0.99 12.06
CA LEU A 75 6.24 -0.16 11.15
C LEU A 75 4.81 -0.48 10.72
N THR A 76 3.87 -0.52 11.68
CA THR A 76 2.45 -0.77 11.41
C THR A 76 1.88 0.16 10.33
N SER A 77 2.12 1.47 10.42
CA SER A 77 1.65 2.42 9.41
C SER A 77 2.29 2.18 8.04
N ARG A 78 3.58 1.82 7.98
CA ARG A 78 4.26 1.50 6.71
C ARG A 78 3.68 0.24 6.07
N LEU A 79 3.47 -0.81 6.86
CA LEU A 79 2.90 -2.07 6.39
C LEU A 79 1.46 -1.89 5.90
N ARG A 80 0.66 -1.09 6.63
CA ARG A 80 -0.71 -0.77 6.24
C ARG A 80 -0.77 -0.06 4.89
N ARG A 81 0.09 0.95 4.68
CA ARG A 81 0.21 1.61 3.37
C ARG A 81 0.57 0.63 2.26
N LEU A 82 1.58 -0.22 2.48
CA LEU A 82 2.00 -1.26 1.52
C LEU A 82 0.88 -2.26 1.18
N PHE A 83 0.06 -2.58 2.17
CA PHE A 83 -1.08 -3.49 2.01
C PHE A 83 -2.18 -2.89 1.13
N PHE A 84 -2.44 -1.59 1.27
CA PHE A 84 -3.49 -0.85 0.54
C PHE A 84 -2.98 -0.04 -0.67
N GLU A 85 -1.74 -0.22 -1.12
CA GLU A 85 -1.24 0.38 -2.36
C GLU A 85 -1.16 -0.63 -3.51
N ARG A 86 -1.42 -0.20 -4.76
CA ARG A 86 -1.16 -1.02 -5.96
C ARG A 86 -0.45 -0.18 -6.99
N ASP A 87 0.70 -0.66 -7.44
CA ASP A 87 1.42 -0.10 -8.57
C ASP A 87 0.94 -0.78 -9.85
N LEU A 88 0.44 0.02 -10.78
CA LEU A 88 -0.01 -0.37 -12.11
C LEU A 88 0.92 0.29 -13.12
N THR A 89 2.16 -0.19 -13.19
CA THR A 89 3.23 0.42 -13.99
C THR A 89 2.92 0.44 -15.48
N ASP A 90 2.13 -0.53 -15.98
CA ASP A 90 1.63 -0.57 -17.34
C ASP A 90 0.60 0.52 -17.66
N LEU A 91 -0.08 1.04 -16.63
CA LEU A 91 -0.97 2.21 -16.73
C LEU A 91 -0.28 3.50 -16.29
N GLU A 92 0.96 3.44 -15.80
CA GLU A 92 1.65 4.56 -15.16
C GLU A 92 0.86 5.14 -13.99
N LEU A 93 0.14 4.29 -13.25
CA LEU A 93 -0.69 4.68 -12.11
C LEU A 93 -0.26 3.98 -10.82
N GLN A 94 -0.45 4.68 -9.70
CA GLN A 94 -0.45 4.08 -8.37
C GLN A 94 -1.80 4.33 -7.70
N VAL A 95 -2.39 3.28 -7.12
CA VAL A 95 -3.65 3.37 -6.37
C VAL A 95 -3.34 3.27 -4.88
N LEU A 96 -3.86 4.21 -4.08
CA LEU A 96 -3.88 4.16 -2.62
C LEU A 96 -5.33 4.12 -2.15
N ALA A 97 -5.72 3.05 -1.48
CA ALA A 97 -7.12 2.80 -1.13
C ALA A 97 -7.25 2.24 0.30
N ASP A 98 -6.71 2.98 1.27
CA ASP A 98 -6.84 2.64 2.67
C ASP A 98 -8.27 2.99 3.15
N PRO A 99 -9.06 2.03 3.67
CA PRO A 99 -10.42 2.26 4.12
C PRO A 99 -10.54 3.15 5.37
N ALA A 100 -9.42 3.51 6.02
CA ALA A 100 -9.41 4.53 7.07
C ALA A 100 -9.41 5.96 6.50
N GLU A 101 -9.10 6.14 5.22
CA GLU A 101 -9.10 7.42 4.53
C GLU A 101 -10.45 7.72 3.90
N GLN A 102 -10.74 9.01 3.65
CA GLN A 102 -12.03 9.45 3.11
C GLN A 102 -12.26 9.06 1.64
N GLN A 103 -11.19 8.76 0.92
CA GLN A 103 -11.23 8.58 -0.53
C GLN A 103 -10.08 7.69 -1.01
N VAL A 104 -10.29 7.03 -2.14
CA VAL A 104 -9.25 6.39 -2.92
C VAL A 104 -8.47 7.47 -3.67
N LEU A 105 -7.15 7.35 -3.71
CA LEU A 105 -6.29 8.20 -4.52
C LEU A 105 -5.70 7.38 -5.67
N VAL A 106 -5.77 7.92 -6.88
CA VAL A 106 -5.10 7.37 -8.05
C VAL A 106 -4.08 8.41 -8.52
N LEU A 107 -2.80 8.10 -8.37
CA LEU A 107 -1.67 8.99 -8.64
C LEU A 107 -1.05 8.64 -9.99
N SER A 108 -0.68 9.67 -10.76
CA SER A 108 0.14 9.51 -11.96
C SER A 108 1.61 9.27 -11.57
N LEU A 109 2.19 8.22 -12.12
CA LEU A 109 3.63 7.94 -12.08
C LEU A 109 4.40 8.72 -13.16
N ALA A 110 3.70 9.37 -14.09
CA ALA A 110 4.23 10.26 -15.10
C ALA A 110 3.50 11.62 -15.02
N PRO A 111 3.73 12.42 -13.97
CA PRO A 111 2.97 13.64 -13.67
C PRO A 111 3.05 14.72 -14.77
N GLN A 112 4.05 14.64 -15.64
CA GLN A 112 4.21 15.49 -16.82
C GLN A 112 3.23 15.17 -17.97
N ASP A 113 2.62 13.98 -17.96
CA ASP A 113 1.64 13.57 -18.96
C ASP A 113 0.23 13.54 -18.34
N PRO A 114 -0.61 14.56 -18.61
CA PRO A 114 -1.97 14.59 -18.08
C PRO A 114 -2.88 13.50 -18.66
N ALA A 115 -2.53 12.90 -19.80
CA ALA A 115 -3.33 11.83 -20.41
C ALA A 115 -3.33 10.54 -19.58
N VAL A 116 -2.37 10.40 -18.66
CA VAL A 116 -2.28 9.28 -17.71
C VAL A 116 -3.51 9.20 -16.80
N LEU A 117 -4.09 10.35 -16.44
CA LEU A 117 -5.29 10.43 -15.60
C LEU A 117 -6.59 10.49 -16.43
N SER A 118 -6.57 9.99 -17.66
CA SER A 118 -7.79 9.89 -18.48
C SER A 118 -8.83 8.97 -17.83
N PRO A 119 -10.14 9.29 -17.95
CA PRO A 119 -11.22 8.49 -17.34
C PRO A 119 -11.13 7.00 -17.67
N ASP A 120 -10.91 6.64 -18.93
CA ASP A 120 -10.79 5.24 -19.36
C ASP A 120 -9.67 4.49 -18.63
N ARG A 121 -8.53 5.15 -18.40
CA ARG A 121 -7.39 4.56 -17.70
C ARG A 121 -7.67 4.40 -16.20
N LEU A 122 -8.35 5.36 -15.60
CA LEU A 122 -8.77 5.31 -14.19
C LEU A 122 -9.78 4.18 -13.96
N GLU A 123 -10.79 4.04 -14.83
CA GLU A 123 -11.74 2.93 -14.76
C GLU A 123 -11.04 1.58 -14.91
N GLN A 124 -10.12 1.46 -15.89
CA GLN A 124 -9.31 0.26 -16.06
C GLN A 124 -8.49 -0.07 -14.81
N ALA A 125 -7.91 0.93 -14.15
CA ALA A 125 -7.17 0.76 -12.91
C ALA A 125 -8.07 0.24 -11.78
N LEU A 126 -9.22 0.87 -11.54
CA LEU A 126 -10.19 0.48 -10.52
C LEU A 126 -10.69 -0.96 -10.73
N LYS A 127 -10.97 -1.33 -11.98
CA LYS A 127 -11.34 -2.69 -12.37
C LYS A 127 -10.26 -3.69 -12.04
N ARG A 128 -9.03 -3.42 -12.45
CA ARG A 128 -7.90 -4.33 -12.28
C ARG A 128 -7.60 -4.62 -10.82
N VAL A 129 -7.79 -3.63 -9.95
CA VAL A 129 -7.53 -3.78 -8.51
C VAL A 129 -8.77 -4.20 -7.72
N GLY A 130 -9.93 -4.38 -8.36
CA GLY A 130 -11.17 -4.83 -7.73
C GLY A 130 -11.85 -3.78 -6.84
N LEU A 131 -11.75 -2.49 -7.19
CA LEU A 131 -12.37 -1.37 -6.48
C LEU A 131 -13.67 -0.86 -7.09
N GLU A 132 -14.06 -1.30 -8.30
CA GLU A 132 -15.25 -0.79 -9.02
C GLU A 132 -16.53 -0.75 -8.16
N SER A 133 -16.76 -1.76 -7.31
CA SER A 133 -17.95 -1.85 -6.46
C SER A 133 -17.79 -1.19 -5.08
N ARG A 134 -16.66 -0.52 -4.83
CA ARG A 134 -16.31 0.11 -3.54
C ARG A 134 -16.26 1.63 -3.62
N VAL A 135 -16.21 2.18 -4.83
CA VAL A 135 -16.07 3.61 -5.09
C VAL A 135 -17.25 4.14 -5.90
N THR A 136 -17.51 5.44 -5.83
CA THR A 136 -18.60 6.05 -6.61
C THR A 136 -18.35 5.89 -8.12
N SER A 137 -19.33 5.34 -8.83
CA SER A 137 -19.31 5.27 -10.31
C SER A 137 -19.64 6.62 -10.96
N ASP A 138 -20.18 7.57 -10.19
CA ASP A 138 -20.42 8.93 -10.65
C ASP A 138 -19.10 9.72 -10.73
N GLN A 139 -18.53 9.79 -11.93
CA GLN A 139 -17.29 10.52 -12.20
C GLN A 139 -17.39 12.02 -11.92
N THR A 140 -18.59 12.61 -11.87
CA THR A 140 -18.74 14.04 -11.53
C THR A 140 -18.35 14.34 -10.07
N ARG A 141 -18.32 13.30 -9.23
CA ARG A 141 -17.86 13.38 -7.83
C ARG A 141 -16.35 13.15 -7.68
N TRP A 142 -15.66 12.77 -8.76
CA TRP A 142 -14.22 12.59 -8.73
C TRP A 142 -13.54 13.95 -8.77
N GLN A 143 -12.48 14.12 -7.98
CA GLN A 143 -11.76 15.38 -7.89
C GLN A 143 -10.35 15.20 -8.46
N THR A 144 -10.04 15.92 -9.54
CA THR A 144 -8.68 15.95 -10.10
C THR A 144 -7.88 17.05 -9.41
N LEU A 145 -6.74 16.66 -8.84
CA LEU A 145 -5.80 17.50 -8.09
C LEU A 145 -4.40 17.30 -8.68
N ASP A 146 -4.07 18.10 -9.69
CA ASP A 146 -2.82 18.01 -10.47
C ASP A 146 -2.54 16.58 -10.99
N ALA A 147 -1.58 15.89 -10.40
CA ALA A 147 -1.15 14.53 -10.77
C ALA A 147 -1.89 13.42 -10.00
N VAL A 148 -3.02 13.74 -9.36
CA VAL A 148 -3.81 12.80 -8.56
C VAL A 148 -5.29 12.95 -8.87
N VAL A 149 -6.02 11.84 -8.90
CA VAL A 149 -7.48 11.83 -8.86
C VAL A 149 -7.94 11.22 -7.54
N ALA A 150 -8.76 11.97 -6.83
CA ALA A 150 -9.43 11.56 -5.60
C ALA A 150 -10.84 11.05 -5.91
N ILE A 151 -11.13 9.83 -5.48
CA ILE A 151 -12.36 9.10 -5.78
C ILE A 151 -13.04 8.71 -4.47
N PRO A 152 -14.23 9.24 -4.16
CA PRO A 152 -14.96 8.88 -2.96
C PRO A 152 -15.32 7.39 -2.90
N TRP A 153 -15.28 6.82 -1.70
CA TRP A 153 -15.92 5.54 -1.42
C TRP A 153 -17.44 5.61 -1.69
N SER A 154 -18.06 4.47 -2.01
CA SER A 154 -19.51 4.33 -2.19
C SER A 154 -20.29 4.47 -0.88
#